data_AF-A0A511QIY5-F1
#
_entry.id   AF-A0A511QIY5-F1
#
_cell.length_a   1.000
_cell.length_b   1.000
_cell.length_c   1.000
_cell.angle_alpha   90.00
_cell.angle_beta   90.00
_cell.angle_gamma   90.00
#
_symmetry.space_group_name_H-M   'P 1'
#
loop_
_entity.id
_entity.type
_entity.pdbx_description
1 polymer ?
#
loop_
_entity_poly.entity_id
_entity_poly.type
_entity_poly.pdbx_seq_one_letter_code
_entity_poly.pdbx_strand_id
1 'polypeptide(L)'
;MKTHKKRHQKLLHHCLTQRVLCPTSFSILTNLTDEECQRWLSSNLGEVRHIVTTLGLMLEYQRYRETKNSLAFIQVRRVLTQNLYLWSDAMGAQNIPPEFDTQQLGLMLLAEYDNRLAVLWSIRLKMKIPSTTITVRSKLRLCGAVNQVLTPLLNKSGIN
;
A
#
# COMPACT_ATOMS: atom_id res chain seq x y z
N MET A 1 -14.56 -8.53 23.98
CA MET A 1 -14.57 -8.04 22.58
C MET A 1 -13.17 -8.19 21.98
N LYS A 2 -13.02 -8.86 20.83
CA LYS A 2 -11.69 -9.05 20.20
C LYS A 2 -11.03 -7.69 19.92
N THR A 3 -9.71 -7.58 20.06
CA THR A 3 -8.94 -6.32 19.97
C THR A 3 -9.10 -5.62 18.62
N HIS A 4 -9.11 -6.36 17.52
CA HIS A 4 -9.32 -5.84 16.17
C HIS A 4 -10.71 -5.21 15.99
N LYS A 5 -11.77 -5.79 16.58
CA LYS A 5 -13.13 -5.21 16.54
C LYS A 5 -13.18 -3.85 17.24
N LYS A 6 -12.47 -3.70 18.37
CA LYS A 6 -12.36 -2.41 19.07
C LYS A 6 -11.64 -1.37 18.22
N ARG A 7 -10.58 -1.76 17.51
CA ARG A 7 -9.85 -0.87 16.59
C ARG A 7 -10.73 -0.45 15.41
N HIS A 8 -11.46 -1.39 14.82
CA HIS A 8 -12.41 -1.12 13.74
C HIS A 8 -13.50 -0.13 14.17
N GLN A 9 -14.18 -0.38 15.29
CA GLN A 9 -15.21 0.53 15.82
C GLN A 9 -14.67 1.92 16.13
N LYS A 10 -13.46 2.01 16.72
CA LYS A 10 -12.80 3.31 16.97
C LYS A 10 -12.50 4.05 15.68
N LEU A 11 -11.98 3.35 14.67
CA LEU A 11 -11.68 3.95 13.37
C LEU A 11 -12.97 4.44 12.69
N LEU A 12 -14.00 3.60 12.65
CA LEU A 12 -15.30 3.96 12.07
C LEU A 12 -15.91 5.17 12.77
N HIS A 13 -15.94 5.18 14.11
CA HIS A 13 -16.46 6.30 14.88
C HIS A 13 -15.68 7.60 14.61
N HIS A 14 -14.35 7.52 14.58
CA HIS A 14 -13.51 8.67 14.25
C HIS A 14 -13.79 9.20 12.84
N CYS A 15 -13.89 8.32 11.85
CA CYS A 15 -14.15 8.74 10.47
C CYS A 15 -15.55 9.33 10.27
N LEU A 16 -16.56 8.80 10.97
CA LEU A 16 -17.93 9.32 10.96
C LEU A 16 -18.04 10.69 11.63
N THR A 17 -17.40 10.87 12.79
CA THR A 17 -17.40 12.14 13.52
C THR A 17 -16.70 13.26 12.73
N GLN A 18 -15.64 12.93 11.99
CA GLN A 18 -14.92 13.92 11.18
C GLN A 18 -15.53 14.16 9.78
N ARG A 19 -16.56 13.41 9.36
CA ARG A 19 -17.19 13.50 8.02
C ARG A 19 -16.20 13.36 6.84
N VAL A 20 -15.16 12.55 7.01
CA VAL A 20 -14.05 12.43 6.03
C VAL A 20 -14.31 11.35 4.96
N LEU A 21 -15.37 10.57 5.09
CA LEU A 21 -15.61 9.41 4.22
C LEU A 21 -16.46 9.75 3.00
N CYS A 22 -15.94 9.40 1.82
CA CYS A 22 -16.77 9.27 0.63
C CYS A 22 -17.58 7.96 0.67
N PRO A 23 -18.64 7.81 -0.16
CA PRO A 23 -19.50 6.63 -0.14
C PRO A 23 -18.75 5.30 -0.30
N THR A 24 -17.74 5.26 -1.18
CA THR A 24 -16.91 4.06 -1.42
C THR A 24 -16.10 3.68 -0.17
N SER A 25 -15.43 4.65 0.44
CA SER A 25 -14.65 4.44 1.66
C SER A 25 -15.51 4.02 2.84
N PHE A 26 -16.71 4.59 2.94
CA PHE A 26 -17.70 4.20 3.95
C PHE A 26 -18.14 2.74 3.75
N SER A 27 -18.54 2.36 2.53
CA SER A 27 -18.97 0.99 2.22
C SER A 27 -17.88 -0.04 2.51
N ILE A 28 -16.63 0.25 2.13
CA ILE A 28 -15.51 -0.65 2.43
C ILE A 28 -15.33 -0.80 3.94
N LEU A 29 -15.32 0.30 4.69
CA LEU A 29 -15.15 0.26 6.15
C LEU A 29 -16.27 -0.48 6.87
N THR A 30 -17.52 -0.36 6.43
CA THR A 30 -18.65 -1.05 7.09
C THR A 30 -18.75 -2.52 6.72
N ASN A 31 -18.21 -2.91 5.56
CA ASN A 31 -18.25 -4.28 5.04
C ASN A 31 -16.93 -5.04 5.21
N LEU A 32 -16.09 -4.67 6.17
CA LEU A 32 -14.89 -5.44 6.50
C LEU A 32 -15.28 -6.71 7.24
N THR A 33 -14.78 -7.86 6.78
CA THR A 33 -14.89 -9.13 7.50
C THR A 33 -14.03 -9.13 8.77
N ASP A 34 -14.33 -10.05 9.70
CA ASP A 34 -13.51 -10.23 10.90
C ASP A 34 -12.05 -10.56 10.57
N GLU A 35 -11.82 -11.35 9.51
CA GLU A 35 -10.49 -11.72 9.02
C GLU A 35 -9.74 -10.52 8.44
N GLU A 36 -10.39 -9.71 7.60
CA GLU A 36 -9.83 -8.47 7.07
C GLU A 36 -9.50 -7.49 8.19
N CYS A 37 -10.38 -7.35 9.19
CA CYS A 37 -10.14 -6.53 10.37
C CYS A 37 -8.92 -7.03 11.14
N GLN A 38 -8.83 -8.33 11.39
CA GLN A 38 -7.67 -8.91 12.08
C GLN A 38 -6.39 -8.71 11.27
N ARG A 39 -6.42 -8.95 9.96
CA ARG A 39 -5.24 -8.86 9.09
C ARG A 39 -4.75 -7.43 8.93
N TRP A 40 -5.65 -6.48 8.68
CA TRP A 40 -5.29 -5.12 8.26
C TRP A 40 -5.27 -4.08 9.38
N LEU A 41 -5.96 -4.33 10.50
CA LEU A 41 -5.98 -3.42 11.66
C LEU A 41 -5.06 -3.89 12.80
N SER A 42 -4.40 -5.04 12.67
CA SER A 42 -3.40 -5.48 13.65
C SER A 42 -2.11 -4.66 13.58
N SER A 43 -1.76 -4.13 12.40
CA SER A 43 -0.58 -3.28 12.19
C SER A 43 -0.73 -1.91 12.87
N ASN A 44 0.38 -1.34 13.33
CA ASN A 44 0.42 0.04 13.81
C ASN A 44 0.60 1.03 12.63
N LEU A 45 0.40 2.33 12.89
CA LEU A 45 0.47 3.35 11.83
C LEU A 45 1.88 3.48 11.22
N GLY A 46 2.93 3.29 12.01
CA GLY A 46 4.31 3.33 11.55
C GLY A 46 4.64 2.19 10.58
N GLU A 47 4.13 0.99 10.85
CA GLU A 47 4.27 -0.16 9.96
C GLU A 47 3.52 0.06 8.63
N VAL A 48 2.28 0.57 8.70
CA VAL A 48 1.52 0.93 7.49
C VAL A 48 2.29 1.94 6.66
N ARG A 49 2.81 2.99 7.30
CA ARG A 49 3.61 4.02 6.61
C ARG A 49 4.85 3.43 5.97
N HIS A 50 5.59 2.60 6.71
CA HIS A 50 6.80 1.96 6.20
C HIS A 50 6.51 1.12 4.95
N ILE A 51 5.46 0.30 4.97
CA ILE A 51 5.10 -0.55 3.83
C ILE A 51 4.68 0.27 2.62
N VAL A 52 3.78 1.25 2.82
CA VAL A 52 3.33 2.12 1.74
C VAL A 52 4.53 2.85 1.13
N THR A 53 5.45 3.38 1.95
CA THR A 53 6.68 4.00 1.45
C THR A 53 7.56 3.00 0.69
N THR A 54 7.74 1.77 1.18
CA THR A 54 8.53 0.74 0.49
C THR A 54 7.94 0.38 -0.88
N LEU A 55 6.61 0.21 -0.97
CA LEU A 55 5.90 0.00 -2.23
C LEU A 55 6.08 1.18 -3.18
N GLY A 56 6.03 2.40 -2.66
CA GLY A 56 6.28 3.63 -3.42
C GLY A 56 7.69 3.69 -4.00
N LEU A 57 8.70 3.36 -3.20
CA LEU A 57 10.09 3.30 -3.64
C LEU A 57 10.29 2.28 -4.76
N MET A 58 9.57 1.15 -4.74
CA MET A 58 9.60 0.19 -5.83
C MET A 58 9.10 0.77 -7.15
N LEU A 59 8.10 1.66 -7.13
CA LEU A 59 7.66 2.40 -8.32
C LEU A 59 8.65 3.51 -8.71
N GLU A 60 9.18 4.25 -7.76
CA GLU A 60 10.21 5.27 -8.06
C GLU A 60 11.44 4.65 -8.73
N TYR A 61 11.86 3.46 -8.29
CA TYR A 61 12.93 2.69 -8.91
C TYR A 61 12.67 2.44 -10.41
N GLN A 62 11.47 1.97 -10.77
CA GLN A 62 11.09 1.78 -12.18
C GLN A 62 11.08 3.10 -12.93
N ARG A 63 10.48 4.14 -12.34
CA ARG A 63 10.38 5.47 -12.96
C ARG A 63 11.77 6.06 -13.26
N TYR A 64 12.71 5.98 -12.32
CA TYR A 64 14.08 6.48 -12.53
C TYR A 64 14.86 5.65 -13.55
N ARG A 65 14.57 4.35 -13.64
CA ARG A 65 15.14 3.48 -14.68
C ARG A 65 14.62 3.87 -16.07
N GLU A 66 13.30 4.09 -16.21
CA GLU A 66 12.68 4.49 -17.48
C GLU A 66 13.14 5.88 -17.94
N THR A 67 13.24 6.83 -17.02
CA THR A 67 13.69 8.21 -17.29
C THR A 67 15.21 8.38 -17.37
N LYS A 68 15.97 7.30 -17.17
CA LYS A 68 17.45 7.29 -17.15
C LYS A 68 18.06 8.28 -16.13
N ASN A 69 17.39 8.50 -14.99
CA ASN A 69 17.92 9.33 -13.90
C ASN A 69 18.89 8.53 -13.03
N SER A 70 20.16 8.46 -13.45
CA SER A 70 21.18 7.62 -12.82
C SER A 70 21.42 7.92 -11.34
N LEU A 71 21.40 9.19 -10.92
CA LEU A 71 21.64 9.57 -9.53
C LEU A 71 20.49 9.13 -8.62
N ALA A 72 19.26 9.48 -8.98
CA ALA A 72 18.07 9.09 -8.21
C ALA A 72 17.88 7.56 -8.20
N PHE A 73 18.18 6.90 -9.31
CA PHE A 73 18.18 5.44 -9.41
C PHE A 73 19.13 4.78 -8.41
N ILE A 74 20.38 5.25 -8.33
CA ILE A 74 21.37 4.73 -7.36
C ILE A 74 20.91 4.99 -5.92
N GLN A 75 20.36 6.17 -5.63
CA GLN A 75 19.86 6.51 -4.29
C GLN A 75 18.73 5.59 -3.85
N VAL A 76 17.70 5.40 -4.68
CA VAL A 76 16.59 4.48 -4.37
C VAL A 76 17.08 3.04 -4.23
N ARG A 77 18.02 2.61 -5.07
CA ARG A 77 18.60 1.27 -5.00
C ARG A 77 19.40 1.01 -3.71
N ARG A 78 19.92 2.06 -3.04
CA ARG A 78 20.56 1.92 -1.72
C ARG A 78 19.55 1.74 -0.59
N VAL A 79 18.37 2.33 -0.73
CA VAL A 79 17.29 2.25 0.27
C VAL A 79 16.50 0.95 0.10
N LEU A 80 16.22 0.54 -1.14
CA LEU A 80 15.61 -0.75 -1.43
C LEU A 80 16.63 -1.88 -1.30
N THR A 81 16.27 -2.94 -0.56
CA THR A 81 17.09 -4.16 -0.54
C THR A 81 17.12 -4.81 -1.92
N GLN A 82 18.15 -5.63 -2.18
CA GLN A 82 18.30 -6.32 -3.45
C GLN A 82 17.09 -7.15 -3.86
N ASN A 83 16.50 -7.86 -2.92
CA ASN A 83 15.29 -8.63 -3.16
C ASN A 83 14.17 -7.72 -3.71
N LEU A 84 13.93 -6.56 -3.10
CA LEU A 84 12.81 -5.69 -3.44
C LEU A 84 12.94 -5.03 -4.82
N TYR A 85 14.13 -4.55 -5.20
CA TYR A 85 14.29 -3.97 -6.54
C TYR A 85 14.22 -5.05 -7.64
N LEU A 86 14.63 -6.29 -7.37
CA LEU A 86 14.44 -7.41 -8.32
C LEU A 86 12.95 -7.75 -8.51
N TRP A 87 12.16 -7.73 -7.43
CA TRP A 87 10.71 -7.87 -7.51
C TRP A 87 10.04 -6.71 -8.25
N SER A 88 10.54 -5.49 -8.04
CA SER A 88 10.10 -4.33 -8.81
C SER A 88 10.33 -4.55 -10.31
N ASP A 89 11.54 -5.00 -10.70
CA ASP A 89 11.86 -5.33 -12.09
C ASP A 89 10.97 -6.46 -12.65
N ALA A 90 10.64 -7.45 -11.82
CA ALA A 90 9.80 -8.57 -12.22
C ALA A 90 8.36 -8.13 -12.52
N MET A 91 7.76 -7.25 -11.70
CA MET A 91 6.38 -6.79 -11.93
C MET A 91 6.25 -5.92 -13.17
N GLY A 92 7.29 -5.13 -13.49
CA GLY A 92 7.32 -4.27 -14.66
C GLY A 92 6.29 -3.13 -14.60
N ALA A 93 6.42 -2.30 -13.56
CA ALA A 93 5.82 -0.96 -13.42
C ALA A 93 5.93 -0.11 -14.70
N GLN A 94 4.84 0.40 -15.29
CA GLN A 94 4.88 1.36 -16.40
C GLN A 94 3.87 2.49 -16.21
N ASN A 95 4.07 3.61 -16.92
CA ASN A 95 3.23 4.82 -16.87
C ASN A 95 3.16 5.42 -15.46
N ILE A 96 4.30 5.48 -14.77
CA ILE A 96 4.37 5.92 -13.38
C ILE A 96 4.38 7.46 -13.32
N PRO A 97 3.37 8.12 -12.74
CA PRO A 97 3.27 9.57 -12.79
C PRO A 97 4.39 10.25 -11.98
N PRO A 98 5.09 11.26 -12.53
CA PRO A 98 6.17 11.96 -11.85
C PRO A 98 5.70 12.87 -10.69
N GLU A 99 4.45 13.35 -10.73
CA GLU A 99 3.88 14.32 -9.80
C GLU A 99 3.50 13.74 -8.42
N PHE A 100 3.40 12.41 -8.31
CA PHE A 100 3.02 11.77 -7.06
C PHE A 100 4.22 11.51 -6.15
N ASP A 101 4.02 11.78 -4.87
CA ASP A 101 4.98 11.46 -3.82
C ASP A 101 5.09 9.94 -3.59
N THR A 102 6.13 9.51 -2.88
CA THR A 102 6.39 8.10 -2.62
C THR A 102 5.20 7.38 -1.95
N GLN A 103 4.49 8.03 -1.03
CA GLN A 103 3.37 7.39 -0.34
C GLN A 103 2.13 7.27 -1.22
N GLN A 104 1.87 8.27 -2.06
CA GLN A 104 0.84 8.24 -3.09
C GLN A 104 1.13 7.12 -4.10
N LEU A 105 2.36 6.99 -4.56
CA LEU A 105 2.80 5.88 -5.42
C LEU A 105 2.59 4.53 -4.73
N GLY A 106 2.93 4.42 -3.45
CA GLY A 106 2.72 3.21 -2.66
C GLY A 106 1.25 2.81 -2.53
N LEU A 107 0.37 3.78 -2.26
CA LEU A 107 -1.08 3.55 -2.21
C LEU A 107 -1.65 3.16 -3.57
N MET A 108 -1.12 3.72 -4.65
CA MET A 108 -1.51 3.38 -6.02
C MET A 108 -1.12 1.94 -6.37
N LEU A 109 0.12 1.52 -6.05
CA LEU A 109 0.55 0.13 -6.24
C LEU A 109 -0.29 -0.84 -5.40
N LEU A 110 -0.61 -0.44 -4.17
CA LEU A 110 -1.46 -1.23 -3.28
C LEU A 110 -2.89 -1.34 -3.81
N ALA A 111 -3.42 -0.29 -4.43
CA ALA A 111 -4.77 -0.28 -5.00
C ALA A 111 -4.90 -1.22 -6.22
N GLU A 112 -3.85 -1.38 -7.02
CA GLU A 112 -3.78 -2.36 -8.10
C GLU A 112 -3.73 -3.81 -7.59
N TYR A 113 -3.19 -4.02 -6.38
CA TYR A 113 -3.13 -5.33 -5.74
C TYR A 113 -4.43 -5.66 -4.98
N ASP A 114 -4.87 -4.76 -4.11
CA ASP A 114 -6.06 -4.88 -3.27
C ASP A 114 -6.61 -3.48 -2.96
N ASN A 115 -7.65 -3.10 -3.69
CA ASN A 115 -8.30 -1.80 -3.56
C ASN A 115 -8.89 -1.57 -2.15
N ARG A 116 -9.44 -2.61 -1.51
CA ARG A 116 -10.08 -2.50 -0.20
C ARG A 116 -9.03 -2.17 0.87
N LEU A 117 -7.89 -2.87 0.80
CA LEU A 117 -6.75 -2.61 1.67
C LEU A 117 -6.18 -1.20 1.44
N ALA A 118 -6.02 -0.79 0.18
CA ALA A 118 -5.53 0.53 -0.16
C ALA A 118 -6.43 1.64 0.42
N VAL A 119 -7.75 1.51 0.30
CA VAL A 119 -8.73 2.45 0.87
C VAL A 119 -8.63 2.49 2.39
N LEU A 120 -8.55 1.34 3.04
CA LEU A 120 -8.41 1.28 4.48
C LEU A 120 -7.13 2.00 4.95
N TRP A 121 -6.01 1.76 4.28
CA TRP A 121 -4.73 2.35 4.65
C TRP A 121 -4.61 3.82 4.27
N SER A 122 -5.25 4.26 3.18
CA SER A 122 -5.33 5.68 2.83
C SER A 122 -6.08 6.47 3.91
N ILE A 123 -7.16 5.91 4.46
CA ILE A 123 -7.91 6.49 5.58
C ILE A 123 -7.02 6.59 6.83
N ARG A 124 -6.29 5.51 7.16
CA ARG A 124 -5.39 5.48 8.32
C ARG A 124 -4.25 6.49 8.18
N LEU A 125 -3.71 6.66 6.97
CA LEU A 125 -2.65 7.62 6.66
C LEU A 125 -3.16 9.04 6.44
N LYS A 126 -4.48 9.25 6.37
CA LYS A 126 -5.14 10.52 5.99
C LYS A 126 -4.69 11.02 4.62
N MET A 127 -4.54 10.10 3.68
CA MET A 127 -4.12 10.37 2.31
C MET A 127 -5.22 9.97 1.32
N LYS A 128 -5.25 10.63 0.16
CA LYS A 128 -6.08 10.22 -0.97
C LYS A 128 -5.30 9.23 -1.83
N ILE A 129 -5.98 8.19 -2.30
CA ILE A 129 -5.43 7.32 -3.34
C ILE A 129 -5.47 8.11 -4.65
N PRO A 130 -4.37 8.17 -5.41
CA PRO A 130 -4.39 8.73 -6.75
C PRO A 130 -5.45 8.04 -7.62
N SER A 131 -6.19 8.81 -8.41
CA SER A 131 -7.17 8.26 -9.36
C SER A 131 -6.52 7.75 -10.66
N THR A 132 -5.25 8.06 -10.86
CA THR A 132 -4.46 7.58 -12.00
C THR A 132 -4.09 6.12 -11.79
N THR A 133 -4.12 5.33 -12.87
CA THR A 133 -3.75 3.92 -12.86
C THR A 133 -2.33 3.72 -13.35
N ILE A 134 -1.67 2.67 -12.86
CA ILE A 134 -0.40 2.20 -13.41
C ILE A 134 -0.64 0.96 -14.24
N THR A 135 0.21 0.74 -15.25
CA THR A 135 0.19 -0.49 -16.01
C THR A 135 1.23 -1.45 -15.44
N VAL A 136 0.81 -2.66 -15.10
CA VAL A 136 1.71 -3.69 -14.56
C VAL A 136 1.73 -4.86 -15.54
N ARG A 137 2.93 -5.31 -15.93
CA ARG A 137 3.07 -6.37 -16.96
C ARG A 137 2.47 -7.71 -16.54
N SER A 138 2.50 -8.02 -15.25
CA SER A 138 1.97 -9.27 -14.72
C SER A 138 1.35 -9.09 -13.35
N LYS A 139 0.04 -9.34 -13.24
CA LYS A 139 -0.68 -9.34 -11.96
C LYS A 139 -0.13 -10.38 -10.98
N LEU A 140 0.27 -11.55 -11.46
CA LEU A 140 0.91 -12.58 -10.61
C LEU A 140 2.21 -12.08 -9.98
N ARG A 141 3.05 -11.39 -10.76
CA ARG A 141 4.31 -10.83 -10.25
C ARG A 141 4.09 -9.63 -9.34
N LEU A 142 3.05 -8.83 -9.60
CA LEU A 142 2.58 -7.79 -8.68
C LEU A 142 2.22 -8.40 -7.31
N CYS A 143 1.40 -9.46 -7.29
CA CYS A 143 1.06 -10.15 -6.05
C CYS A 143 2.30 -10.66 -5.32
N GLY A 144 3.24 -11.27 -6.04
CA GLY A 144 4.52 -11.70 -5.47
C GLY A 144 5.31 -10.54 -4.84
N ALA A 145 5.47 -9.45 -5.59
CA ALA A 145 6.18 -8.25 -5.15
C ALA A 145 5.55 -7.61 -3.91
N VAL A 146 4.24 -7.39 -3.92
CA VAL A 146 3.51 -6.80 -2.79
C VAL A 146 3.56 -7.72 -1.57
N ASN A 147 3.45 -9.04 -1.77
CA ASN A 147 3.55 -10.00 -0.69
C ASN A 147 4.93 -9.96 0.00
N GLN A 148 6.04 -9.78 -0.73
CA GLN A 148 7.35 -9.61 -0.09
C GLN A 148 7.40 -8.46 0.90
N VAL A 149 6.65 -7.39 0.64
CA VAL A 149 6.57 -6.23 1.54
C VAL A 149 5.54 -6.45 2.66
N LEU A 150 4.45 -7.19 2.39
CA LEU A 150 3.39 -7.47 3.37
C LEU A 150 3.70 -8.63 4.31
N THR A 151 4.46 -9.64 3.90
CA THR A 151 4.76 -10.87 4.67
C THR A 151 5.20 -10.59 6.12
N PRO A 152 6.07 -9.61 6.41
CA PRO A 152 6.45 -9.28 7.79
C PRO A 152 5.27 -8.88 8.69
N LEU A 153 4.21 -8.28 8.12
CA LEU A 153 2.97 -7.99 8.84
C LEU A 153 2.04 -9.20 8.94
N LEU A 154 1.93 -9.98 7.86
CA LEU A 154 1.02 -11.12 7.80
C LEU A 154 1.44 -12.20 8.79
N ASN A 155 2.75 -12.47 8.90
CA ASN A 155 3.28 -13.46 9.84
C ASN A 155 3.06 -13.05 11.31
N LYS A 156 2.99 -11.75 11.62
CA LYS A 156 2.63 -11.26 12.97
C LYS A 156 1.16 -11.49 13.32
N SER A 157 0.29 -11.60 12.31
CA SER A 157 -1.15 -11.75 12.53
C SER A 157 -1.58 -13.20 12.85
N GLY A 158 -0.64 -14.16 12.78
CA GLY A 158 -0.91 -15.58 13.09
C GLY A 158 -1.82 -16.27 12.07
N ILE A 159 -2.01 -15.69 10.89
CA ILE A 159 -2.82 -16.22 9.80
C ILE A 159 -1.86 -16.95 8.85
N ASN A 160 -1.76 -18.26 9.02
CA ASN A 160 -1.21 -19.17 8.00
C ASN A 160 -2.34 -19.60 7.08
#